data_AF-A0A1X6Z888-F1
#
_entry.id   AF-A0A1X6Z888-F1
#
_cell.length_a   1.000
_cell.length_b   1.000
_cell.length_c   1.000
_cell.angle_alpha   90.00
_cell.angle_beta   90.00
_cell.angle_gamma   90.00
#
_symmetry.space_group_name_H-M   'P 1'
#
loop_
_entity.id
_entity.type
_entity.pdbx_description
1 polymer ?
#
loop_
_entity_poly.entity_id
_entity_poly.type
_entity_poly.pdbx_seq_one_letter_code
_entity_poly.pdbx_strand_id
1 'polypeptide(L)' 'MTDIFKVLLTLIAAAFLLTACADEDHYPVTGEECAPGDPVQDLDTSAVTCVPQAN' A
#
# COMPACT_ATOMS: atom_id res chain seq x y z
N MET A 1 6.07 30.47 -15.36
CA MET A 1 4.90 30.26 -14.47
C MET A 1 4.10 29.02 -14.85
N THR A 2 3.83 28.80 -16.14
CA THR A 2 3.08 27.63 -16.66
C THR A 2 3.78 26.28 -16.43
N ASP A 3 5.10 26.22 -16.46
CA ASP A 3 5.83 24.94 -16.32
C ASP A 3 5.88 24.42 -14.88
N ILE A 4 6.02 25.33 -13.91
CA ILE A 4 5.96 25.00 -12.47
C ILE A 4 4.57 24.47 -12.12
N PHE A 5 3.51 25.07 -12.69
CA PHE A 5 2.14 24.60 -12.49
C PHE A 5 1.92 23.19 -13.04
N LYS A 6 2.49 22.87 -14.21
CA LYS A 6 2.43 21.51 -14.78
C LYS A 6 3.15 20.48 -13.92
N VAL A 7 4.37 20.80 -13.45
CA VAL A 7 5.15 19.92 -12.58
C VAL A 7 4.44 19.65 -11.25
N LEU A 8 3.81 20.69 -10.67
CA LEU A 8 3.02 20.54 -9.45
C LEU A 8 1.82 19.60 -9.67
N LEU A 9 1.14 19.73 -10.82
CA LEU A 9 -0.02 18.91 -11.16
C LEU A 9 0.37 17.43 -11.35
N THR A 10 1.50 17.14 -11.99
CA THR A 10 2.00 15.76 -12.12
C THR A 10 2.40 15.15 -10.78
N LEU A 11 3.03 15.93 -9.87
CA LEU A 11 3.39 15.42 -8.53
C LEU A 11 2.16 15.07 -7.70
N ILE A 12 1.12 15.91 -7.75
CA ILE A 12 -0.14 15.65 -7.05
C ILE A 12 -0.79 14.38 -7.62
N ALA A 13 -0.87 14.25 -8.94
CA ALA A 13 -1.44 13.06 -9.58
C ALA A 13 -0.67 11.78 -9.20
N ALA A 14 0.66 11.82 -9.15
CA ALA A 14 1.48 10.69 -8.73
C ALA A 14 1.25 10.29 -7.25
N ALA A 15 1.04 11.26 -6.36
CA ALA A 15 0.76 10.99 -4.94
C ALA A 15 -0.57 10.25 -4.74
N PHE A 16 -1.61 10.60 -5.49
CA PHE A 16 -2.91 9.92 -5.42
C PHE A 16 -2.89 8.48 -5.94
N LEU A 17 -2.00 8.16 -6.88
CA LEU A 17 -1.84 6.78 -7.38
C LEU A 17 -1.20 5.85 -6.33
N LEU A 18 -0.43 6.39 -5.39
CA LEU A 18 0.24 5.61 -4.36
C LEU A 18 -0.70 5.17 -3.22
N THR A 19 -1.79 5.92 -2.97
CA THR A 19 -2.74 5.61 -1.90
C THR A 19 -3.82 4.61 -2.32
N ALA A 20 -3.97 4.34 -3.63
CA ALA A 20 -4.99 3.44 -4.15
C ALA A 20 -4.60 1.95 -4.12
N CYS A 21 -3.41 1.62 -3.59
CA CYS A 21 -2.88 0.25 -3.58
C CYS A 21 -3.10 -0.48 -2.24
N ALA A 22 -3.59 0.21 -1.21
CA ALA A 22 -3.89 -0.41 0.08
C ALA A 22 -5.38 -0.77 0.12
N ASP A 23 -5.68 -2.04 -0.14
CA ASP A 23 -6.97 -2.65 0.14
C ASP A 23 -6.87 -3.29 1.53
N GLU A 24 -7.43 -2.63 2.53
CA GLU A 24 -7.33 -3.03 3.95
C GLU A 24 -8.34 -4.13 4.32
N ASP A 25 -9.33 -4.38 3.45
CA ASP A 25 -10.44 -5.30 3.69
C ASP A 25 -10.22 -6.68 3.04
N HIS A 26 -9.15 -6.86 2.25
CA HIS A 26 -8.84 -8.11 1.58
C HIS A 26 -7.41 -8.58 1.82
N TYR A 27 -7.20 -9.90 1.84
CA TYR A 27 -5.85 -10.46 1.98
C TYR A 27 -5.00 -10.15 0.74
N PRO A 28 -3.75 -9.68 0.90
CA PRO A 28 -2.93 -9.16 -0.21
C PRO A 28 -2.47 -10.24 -1.20
N VAL A 29 -2.54 -11.53 -0.83
CA VAL A 29 -2.10 -12.63 -1.69
C VAL A 29 -3.26 -13.30 -2.42
N THR A 30 -4.39 -13.53 -1.73
CA THR A 30 -5.54 -14.27 -2.29
C THR A 30 -6.65 -13.36 -2.78
N GLY A 31 -6.74 -12.12 -2.26
CA GLY A 31 -7.83 -11.19 -2.53
C GLY A 31 -9.17 -11.59 -1.88
N GLU A 32 -9.16 -12.55 -0.95
CA GLU A 32 -10.35 -12.92 -0.17
C GLU A 32 -10.65 -11.84 0.90
N GLU A 33 -11.92 -11.69 1.25
CA GLU A 33 -12.38 -10.73 2.25
C GLU A 33 -11.88 -11.13 3.65
N CYS A 34 -11.36 -10.16 4.39
CA CYS A 34 -10.84 -10.36 5.73
C CYS A 34 -11.98 -10.71 6.70
N ALA A 35 -11.75 -11.70 7.58
CA ALA A 35 -12.71 -12.01 8.63
C ALA A 35 -12.75 -10.89 9.70
N PRO A 36 -13.90 -10.61 10.32
CA PRO A 36 -13.98 -9.64 11.42
C PRO A 36 -13.04 -10.01 12.58
N GLY A 37 -12.13 -9.11 12.94
CA GLY A 37 -11.17 -9.30 14.03
C GLY A 37 -9.99 -10.21 13.68
N ASP A 38 -9.69 -10.41 12.39
CA ASP A 38 -8.50 -11.13 11.97
C ASP A 38 -7.23 -10.39 12.44
N PRO A 39 -6.28 -11.08 13.14
CA PRO A 39 -5.01 -10.49 13.56
C PRO A 39 -4.19 -9.86 12.44
N VAL A 40 -4.43 -10.23 11.18
CA VAL A 40 -3.76 -9.69 9.99
C VAL A 40 -4.11 -8.21 9.77
N GLN A 41 -5.27 -7.73 10.22
CA GLN A 41 -5.68 -6.31 10.07
C GLN A 41 -4.80 -5.35 10.88
N ASP A 42 -4.38 -5.79 12.07
CA ASP A 42 -3.50 -5.01 12.96
C ASP A 42 -2.02 -5.34 12.75
N LEU A 43 -1.69 -6.19 11.77
CA LEU A 43 -0.34 -6.64 11.52
C LEU A 43 0.43 -5.59 10.73
N ASP A 44 1.33 -4.88 11.41
CA ASP A 44 2.27 -3.97 10.76
C ASP A 44 3.12 -4.74 9.73
N THR A 45 2.94 -4.40 8.44
CA THR A 45 3.67 -5.03 7.33
C THR A 45 5.18 -4.81 7.42
N SER A 46 5.65 -3.81 8.18
CA SER A 46 7.06 -3.60 8.47
C SER A 46 7.63 -4.60 9.50
N ALA A 47 6.78 -5.29 10.26
CA ALA A 47 7.18 -6.35 11.19
C ALA A 47 7.43 -7.69 10.48
N VAL A 48 6.93 -7.87 9.26
CA VAL A 48 7.09 -9.09 8.48
C VAL A 48 8.35 -8.99 7.61
N THR A 49 9.51 -9.12 8.24
CA THR A 49 10.77 -9.31 7.51
C THR A 49 10.85 -10.75 7.01
N CYS A 50 10.17 -11.06 5.90
CA CYS A 50 10.39 -12.28 5.14
C CYS A 50 11.78 -12.24 4.47
N VAL A 51 12.86 -12.11 5.23
CA VAL A 51 14.21 -12.35 4.73
C VAL A 51 14.39 -13.86 4.73
N PRO A 52 14.52 -14.53 3.57
CA PRO A 52 14.87 -15.94 3.58
C PRO A 52 16.18 -16.10 4.35
N GLN A 53 16.20 -16.88 5.42
CA GLN A 53 17.46 -17.27 6.02
C GLN A 53 18.22 -18.09 4.98
N ALA A 54 19.27 -17.48 4.41
CA ALA A 54 20.22 -18.19 3.58
C ALA A 54 20.90 -19.25 4.45
N ASN A 55 20.60 -20.51 4.16
CA ASN A 55 21.33 -21.66 4.67
C ASN A 55 22.59 -21.92 3.83
#